data_AF-A0A0C3G5F1-F1
#
_entry.id   AF-A0A0C3G5F1-F1
#
_cell.length_a   1.000
_cell.length_b   1.000
_cell.length_c   1.000
_cell.angle_alpha   90.00
_cell.angle_beta   90.00
_cell.angle_gamma   90.00
#
_symmetry.space_group_name_H-M   'P 1'
#
loop_
_entity.id
_entity.type
_entity.pdbx_description
1 polymer ?
#
loop_
_entity_poly.entity_id
_entity_poly.type
_entity_poly.pdbx_seq_one_letter_code
_entity_poly.pdbx_strand_id
1 'polypeptide(L)'
;MAEIPKRNVYIFSPSDGVPIAGFYQHGGVSISTFVSWISEICYIPEAWAIYPCQFNNNRAVGGPVLNSSSTLEIQPGRYVIRSPAPAGDFTGFDTAHIFPLSETDIWNELNLKCFIQEDQIQVNYELNSVQQGFLCSTTEHCTFDDYSIADNYRIYDFVGRDPNRTPHGKIFYCDPNQPPMYLPLPDLLRDRFHQCVLRHVKGTGKSDDQRSFDPDLDLGAGGFNLESGGWWSGAEGKKQLEAELAGRLYHIPKELSIG
;
A
#
# COMPACT_ATOMS: atom_id res chain seq x y z
N MET A 1 15.71 36.27 -21.75
CA MET A 1 16.84 35.38 -21.38
C MET A 1 16.23 34.07 -20.95
N ALA A 2 16.54 32.96 -21.61
CA ALA A 2 16.05 31.64 -21.20
C ALA A 2 16.74 31.24 -19.89
N GLU A 3 15.96 30.83 -18.88
CA GLU A 3 16.48 30.28 -17.63
C GLU A 3 17.33 29.05 -17.96
N ILE A 4 18.63 29.11 -17.65
CA ILE A 4 19.49 27.93 -17.74
C ILE A 4 19.01 26.96 -16.66
N PRO A 5 18.59 25.73 -17.00
CA PRO A 5 18.13 24.78 -15.99
C PRO A 5 19.26 24.51 -14.99
N LYS A 6 19.00 24.79 -13.70
CA LYS A 6 20.01 24.75 -12.63
C LYS A 6 20.71 23.38 -12.46
N ARG A 7 20.13 22.29 -12.98
CA ARG A 7 20.61 20.90 -12.88
C ARG A 7 20.15 20.10 -14.11
N ASN A 8 20.95 19.14 -14.55
CA ASN A 8 20.57 18.22 -15.63
C ASN A 8 20.68 16.74 -15.24
N VAL A 9 21.19 16.45 -14.04
CA VAL A 9 21.09 15.15 -13.37
C VAL A 9 20.32 15.32 -12.07
N TYR A 10 19.31 14.49 -11.87
CA TYR A 10 18.45 14.52 -10.68
C TYR A 10 18.43 13.16 -10.00
N ILE A 11 18.55 13.15 -8.67
CA ILE A 11 18.42 11.98 -7.83
C ILE A 11 17.12 12.08 -7.04
N PHE A 12 16.33 11.03 -7.07
CA PHE A 12 15.08 10.92 -6.33
C PHE A 12 15.17 9.81 -5.29
N SER A 13 14.40 10.01 -4.23
CA SER A 13 14.13 8.99 -3.22
C SER A 13 13.28 7.89 -3.83
N PRO A 14 13.64 6.61 -3.62
CA PRO A 14 12.90 5.50 -4.17
C PRO A 14 11.55 5.26 -3.46
N SER A 15 11.33 5.80 -2.25
CA SER A 15 10.14 5.57 -1.44
C SER A 15 8.99 6.53 -1.75
N ASP A 16 9.29 7.81 -1.93
CA ASP A 16 8.30 8.89 -2.07
C ASP A 16 8.46 9.69 -3.38
N GLY A 17 9.50 9.39 -4.18
CA GLY A 17 9.77 10.07 -5.45
C GLY A 17 10.21 11.53 -5.27
N VAL A 18 10.59 11.94 -4.06
CA VAL A 18 11.03 13.30 -3.73
C VAL A 18 12.48 13.52 -4.20
N PRO A 19 12.82 14.65 -4.81
CA PRO A 19 14.19 14.95 -5.22
C PRO A 19 15.11 15.09 -3.99
N ILE A 20 16.08 14.20 -3.88
CA ILE A 20 17.10 14.22 -2.82
C ILE A 20 18.22 15.20 -3.20
N ALA A 21 18.68 15.11 -4.45
CA ALA A 21 19.84 15.85 -4.91
C ALA A 21 19.84 16.00 -6.43
N GLY A 22 20.81 16.74 -6.94
CA GLY A 22 21.07 16.84 -8.37
C GLY A 22 22.19 17.80 -8.65
N PHE A 23 22.82 17.65 -9.80
CA PHE A 23 23.95 18.46 -10.22
C PHE A 23 23.89 18.72 -11.71
N TYR A 24 24.78 19.58 -12.18
CA TYR A 24 24.93 19.90 -13.58
C TYR A 24 26.23 19.27 -14.09
N GLN A 25 26.16 18.56 -15.21
CA GLN A 25 27.33 17.94 -15.85
C GLN A 25 27.28 18.00 -17.38
N HIS A 26 28.45 18.10 -18.02
CA HIS A 26 28.61 18.27 -19.47
C HIS A 26 29.26 17.04 -20.15
N GLY A 27 29.10 15.84 -19.59
CA GLY A 27 29.75 14.61 -20.11
C GLY A 27 31.19 14.46 -19.61
N GLY A 28 31.44 14.72 -18.32
CA GLY A 28 32.78 14.59 -17.72
C GLY A 28 32.81 13.84 -16.40
N VAL A 29 31.65 13.37 -15.93
CA VAL A 29 31.51 12.69 -14.64
C VAL A 29 31.16 11.22 -14.92
N SER A 30 32.08 10.32 -14.60
CA SER A 30 31.80 8.88 -14.64
C SER A 30 30.83 8.49 -13.52
N ILE A 31 30.07 7.42 -13.76
CA ILE A 31 29.19 6.84 -12.74
C ILE A 31 29.99 6.45 -11.50
N SER A 32 31.16 5.85 -11.66
CA SER A 32 32.05 5.51 -10.54
C SER A 32 32.47 6.72 -9.69
N THR A 33 32.80 7.84 -10.34
CA THR A 33 33.17 9.10 -9.67
C THR A 33 31.99 9.64 -8.88
N PHE A 34 30.81 9.65 -9.50
CA PHE A 34 29.58 10.11 -8.86
C PHE A 34 29.17 9.24 -7.66
N VAL A 35 29.26 7.91 -7.80
CA VAL A 35 28.99 6.98 -6.70
C VAL A 35 29.95 7.22 -5.53
N SER A 36 31.23 7.47 -5.80
CA SER A 36 32.20 7.82 -4.76
C SER A 36 31.82 9.10 -4.01
N TRP A 37 31.37 10.14 -4.71
CA TRP A 37 30.94 11.39 -4.05
C TRP A 37 29.75 11.18 -3.11
N ILE A 38 28.76 10.39 -3.54
CA ILE A 38 27.60 10.08 -2.70
C ILE A 38 28.00 9.25 -1.48
N SER A 39 28.90 8.27 -1.63
CA SER A 39 29.41 7.48 -0.50
C SER A 39 30.18 8.31 0.54
N GLU A 40 30.83 9.41 0.13
CA GLU A 40 31.53 10.32 1.04
C GLU A 40 30.58 11.26 1.79
N ILE A 41 29.47 11.65 1.15
CA ILE A 41 28.52 12.63 1.70
C ILE A 41 27.39 11.96 2.48
N CYS A 42 26.97 10.77 2.05
CA CYS A 42 25.85 10.02 2.59
C CYS A 42 26.32 8.70 3.20
N TYR A 43 25.98 8.46 4.47
CA TYR A 43 26.17 7.15 5.08
C TYR A 43 25.05 6.20 4.63
N ILE A 44 25.37 5.24 3.77
CA ILE A 44 24.46 4.18 3.33
C ILE A 44 25.06 2.85 3.79
N PRO A 45 24.51 2.22 4.85
CA PRO A 45 25.12 1.03 5.48
C PRO A 45 25.03 -0.24 4.63
N GLU A 46 24.16 -0.24 3.61
CA GLU A 46 23.93 -1.38 2.72
C GLU A 46 24.61 -1.18 1.36
N ALA A 47 24.83 -2.29 0.64
CA ALA A 47 25.25 -2.21 -0.76
C ALA A 47 24.19 -1.47 -1.57
N TRP A 48 24.59 -0.48 -2.39
CA TRP A 48 23.67 0.37 -3.14
C TRP A 48 24.20 0.65 -4.56
N ALA A 49 23.30 1.05 -5.45
CA ALA A 49 23.58 1.47 -6.82
C ALA A 49 22.56 2.52 -7.27
N ILE A 50 22.83 3.19 -8.40
CA ILE A 50 21.88 4.11 -9.03
C ILE A 50 21.19 3.44 -10.21
N TYR A 51 19.93 3.84 -10.44
CA TYR A 51 19.09 3.31 -11.51
C TYR A 51 18.45 4.48 -12.27
N PRO A 52 18.46 4.49 -13.62
CA PRO A 52 17.67 5.44 -14.38
C PRO A 52 16.19 5.35 -13.99
N CYS A 53 15.45 6.45 -13.93
CA CYS A 53 14.03 6.44 -13.56
C CYS A 53 13.10 7.10 -14.58
N GLN A 54 11.83 6.66 -14.62
CA GLN A 54 10.83 7.17 -15.55
C GLN A 54 10.42 8.61 -15.18
N PHE A 55 10.22 9.46 -16.19
CA PHE A 55 9.86 10.87 -15.98
C PHE A 55 8.49 11.09 -15.32
N ASN A 56 7.57 10.13 -15.45
CA ASN A 56 6.18 10.24 -15.00
C ASN A 56 6.01 10.02 -13.48
N ASN A 57 6.85 9.20 -12.86
CA ASN A 57 6.69 8.81 -11.44
C ASN A 57 8.03 8.68 -10.69
N ASN A 58 9.15 9.04 -11.33
CA ASN A 58 10.50 8.96 -10.78
C ASN A 58 10.89 7.55 -10.29
N ARG A 59 10.26 6.48 -10.77
CA ARG A 59 10.58 5.09 -10.42
C ARG A 59 11.69 4.53 -11.29
N ALA A 60 12.56 3.70 -10.70
CA ALA A 60 13.57 2.97 -11.45
C ALA A 60 12.95 2.31 -12.68
N VAL A 61 13.53 2.58 -13.84
CA VAL A 61 13.30 1.81 -15.05
C VAL A 61 14.14 0.55 -14.87
N GLY A 62 13.54 -0.64 -15.04
CA GLY A 62 14.31 -1.87 -15.14
C GLY A 62 15.46 -1.67 -16.13
N GLY A 63 16.69 -2.02 -15.74
CA GLY A 63 17.89 -1.63 -16.47
C GLY A 63 19.18 -2.05 -15.78
N PRO A 64 20.34 -1.85 -16.43
CA PRO A 64 21.62 -2.26 -15.87
C PRO A 64 21.92 -1.49 -14.58
N VAL A 65 22.41 -2.21 -13.57
CA VAL A 65 22.87 -1.64 -12.30
C VAL A 65 24.04 -0.70 -12.58
N LEU A 66 23.89 0.59 -12.24
CA LEU A 66 24.95 1.58 -12.37
C LEU A 66 25.62 1.75 -11.00
N ASN A 67 26.80 1.16 -10.83
CA ASN A 67 27.52 1.13 -9.56
C ASN A 67 28.98 1.62 -9.72
N SER A 68 29.77 1.51 -8.66
CA SER A 68 31.18 1.91 -8.63
C SER A 68 32.05 1.22 -9.69
N SER A 69 31.61 0.10 -10.26
CA SER A 69 32.32 -0.62 -11.33
C SER A 69 31.99 -0.09 -12.73
N SER A 70 31.02 0.81 -12.88
CA SER A 70 30.69 1.40 -14.18
C SER A 70 31.68 2.49 -14.59
N THR A 71 32.28 2.32 -15.76
CA THR A 71 33.17 3.29 -16.42
C THR A 71 32.43 4.28 -17.31
N LEU A 72 31.13 4.08 -17.53
CA LEU A 72 30.31 4.96 -18.35
C LEU A 72 30.15 6.34 -17.69
N GLU A 73 29.99 7.36 -18.52
CA GLU A 73 29.57 8.68 -18.09
C GLU A 73 28.11 8.64 -17.64
N ILE A 74 27.82 9.27 -16.50
CA ILE A 74 26.45 9.53 -16.12
C ILE A 74 25.81 10.39 -17.20
N GLN A 75 24.56 10.11 -17.57
CA GLN A 75 23.87 10.87 -18.61
C GLN A 75 22.94 11.91 -17.96
N PRO A 76 22.64 13.04 -18.62
CA PRO A 76 21.57 13.91 -18.19
C PRO A 76 20.26 13.12 -18.07
N GLY A 77 19.60 13.19 -16.91
CA GLY A 77 18.48 12.33 -16.62
C GLY A 77 18.08 12.29 -15.15
N ARG A 78 17.14 11.40 -14.85
CA ARG A 78 16.63 11.17 -13.50
C ARG A 78 17.07 9.79 -13.03
N TYR A 79 17.48 9.70 -11.78
CA TYR A 79 18.00 8.50 -11.16
C TYR A 79 17.43 8.28 -9.76
N VAL A 80 17.42 7.03 -9.29
CA VAL A 80 17.12 6.67 -7.90
C VAL A 80 18.26 5.86 -7.30
N ILE A 81 18.51 6.04 -6.00
CA ILE A 81 19.46 5.23 -5.22
C ILE A 81 18.70 4.04 -4.64
N ARG A 82 19.20 2.81 -4.82
CA ARG A 82 18.59 1.57 -4.30
C ARG A 82 19.63 0.51 -3.97
N SER A 83 19.30 -0.41 -3.07
CA SER A 83 20.09 -1.63 -2.87
C SER A 83 19.99 -2.53 -4.12
N PRO A 84 21.09 -3.17 -4.58
CA PRO A 84 21.04 -4.09 -5.71
C PRO A 84 20.02 -5.19 -5.42
N ALA A 85 19.00 -5.31 -6.28
CA ALA A 85 17.98 -6.33 -6.10
C ALA A 85 18.62 -7.73 -6.12
N PRO A 86 18.38 -8.59 -5.10
CA PRO A 86 18.59 -10.02 -5.23
C PRO A 86 17.70 -10.57 -6.37
N ALA A 87 18.05 -11.74 -6.92
CA ALA A 87 17.33 -12.36 -8.03
C ALA A 87 15.79 -12.37 -7.82
N GLY A 88 15.10 -11.54 -8.59
CA GLY A 88 13.67 -11.25 -8.48
C GLY A 88 13.41 -9.78 -8.78
N ASP A 89 13.09 -9.43 -10.03
CA ASP A 89 12.71 -8.07 -10.37
C ASP A 89 11.30 -7.78 -9.83
N PHE A 90 11.22 -7.21 -8.63
CA PHE A 90 9.97 -6.79 -8.00
C PHE A 90 9.65 -5.31 -8.32
N THR A 91 10.23 -4.75 -9.38
CA THR A 91 9.97 -3.37 -9.79
C THR A 91 8.48 -3.17 -10.10
N GLY A 92 7.86 -2.19 -9.43
CA GLY A 92 6.44 -1.88 -9.59
C GLY A 92 5.54 -2.52 -8.53
N PHE A 93 6.12 -3.35 -7.65
CA PHE A 93 5.45 -3.87 -6.47
C PHE A 93 5.87 -3.10 -5.21
N ASP A 94 4.94 -2.96 -4.28
CA ASP A 94 5.13 -2.41 -2.95
C ASP A 94 4.72 -3.43 -1.89
N THR A 95 5.32 -3.34 -0.71
CA THR A 95 4.89 -4.09 0.46
C THR A 95 3.78 -3.31 1.16
N ALA A 96 2.57 -3.84 1.11
CA ALA A 96 1.40 -3.29 1.79
C ALA A 96 1.27 -3.91 3.18
N HIS A 97 1.05 -3.08 4.19
CA HIS A 97 0.75 -3.51 5.56
C HIS A 97 -0.77 -3.68 5.70
N ILE A 98 -1.24 -4.83 6.17
CA ILE A 98 -2.67 -5.13 6.33
C ILE A 98 -3.29 -4.22 7.38
N PHE A 99 -2.63 -4.11 8.53
CA PHE A 99 -2.99 -3.14 9.55
C PHE A 99 -2.23 -1.83 9.30
N PRO A 100 -2.86 -0.64 9.34
CA PRO A 100 -2.17 0.59 9.03
C PRO A 100 -1.05 0.89 10.04
N LEU A 101 0.18 1.15 9.54
CA LEU A 101 1.30 1.57 10.40
C LEU A 101 0.98 2.86 11.18
N SER A 102 0.16 3.74 10.60
CA SER A 102 -0.28 4.99 11.25
C SER A 102 -1.11 4.77 12.51
N GLU A 103 -1.64 3.57 12.73
CA GLU A 103 -2.53 3.22 13.85
C GLU A 103 -1.82 2.34 14.89
N THR A 104 -0.49 2.48 15.01
CA THR A 104 0.36 1.70 15.93
C THR A 104 -0.13 1.75 17.38
N ASP A 105 -0.70 2.87 17.83
CA ASP A 105 -1.25 2.99 19.18
C ASP A 105 -2.42 2.01 19.40
N ILE A 106 -3.31 1.88 18.41
CA ILE A 106 -4.46 0.95 18.43
C ILE A 106 -3.98 -0.50 18.38
N TRP A 107 -2.97 -0.80 17.54
CA TRP A 107 -2.34 -2.12 17.48
C TRP A 107 -1.85 -2.59 18.85
N ASN A 108 -1.22 -1.68 19.58
CA ASN A 108 -0.70 -1.94 20.93
C ASN A 108 -1.82 -2.04 21.97
N GLU A 109 -2.80 -1.13 21.94
CA GLU A 109 -3.94 -1.09 22.86
C GLU A 109 -4.79 -2.37 22.78
N LEU A 110 -5.10 -2.83 21.57
CA LEU A 110 -5.86 -4.06 21.33
C LEU A 110 -5.00 -5.33 21.44
N ASN A 111 -3.70 -5.20 21.73
CA ASN A 111 -2.74 -6.30 21.82
C ASN A 111 -2.75 -7.24 20.60
N LEU A 112 -2.93 -6.69 19.39
CA LEU A 112 -3.06 -7.47 18.15
C LEU A 112 -1.80 -8.28 17.80
N LYS A 113 -0.65 -7.90 18.37
CA LYS A 113 0.59 -8.68 18.32
C LYS A 113 0.43 -10.13 18.79
N CYS A 114 -0.57 -10.44 19.61
CA CYS A 114 -0.81 -11.81 20.08
C CYS A 114 -1.20 -12.79 18.96
N PHE A 115 -1.63 -12.27 17.81
CA PHE A 115 -1.97 -13.08 16.64
C PHE A 115 -0.79 -13.42 15.74
N ILE A 116 0.35 -12.74 15.92
CA ILE A 116 1.58 -13.01 15.16
C ILE A 116 2.23 -14.29 15.69
N GLN A 117 2.50 -15.21 14.77
CA GLN A 117 3.09 -16.53 14.99
C GLN A 117 4.49 -16.67 14.38
N GLU A 118 4.95 -15.66 13.63
CA GLU A 118 6.28 -15.60 13.06
C GLU A 118 7.35 -15.76 14.15
N ASP A 119 8.25 -16.71 13.95
CA ASP A 119 9.28 -17.09 14.91
C ASP A 119 10.60 -16.32 14.76
N GLN A 120 10.79 -15.67 13.61
CA GLN A 120 12.00 -14.90 13.28
C GLN A 120 11.90 -13.42 13.65
N ILE A 121 10.74 -12.96 14.11
CA ILE A 121 10.53 -11.55 14.41
C ILE A 121 11.19 -11.14 15.73
N GLN A 122 11.80 -9.97 15.74
CA GLN A 122 12.30 -9.39 16.98
C GLN A 122 11.14 -8.93 17.86
N VAL A 123 11.27 -9.11 19.17
CA VAL A 123 10.29 -8.64 20.15
C VAL A 123 10.11 -7.12 20.00
N ASN A 124 8.85 -6.67 19.94
CA ASN A 124 8.43 -5.28 19.64
C ASN A 124 8.55 -4.84 18.18
N TYR A 125 8.84 -5.74 17.25
CA TYR A 125 8.83 -5.47 15.81
C TYR A 125 7.68 -6.18 15.09
N GLU A 126 6.69 -6.71 15.81
CA GLU A 126 5.60 -7.54 15.27
C GLU A 126 4.74 -6.82 14.21
N LEU A 127 4.73 -5.49 14.24
CA LEU A 127 4.12 -4.64 13.21
C LEU A 127 4.75 -4.81 11.82
N ASN A 128 6.03 -5.18 11.76
CA ASN A 128 6.77 -5.46 10.53
C ASN A 128 6.78 -6.96 10.19
N SER A 129 5.89 -7.75 10.80
CA SER A 129 5.79 -9.18 10.50
C SER A 129 5.43 -9.43 9.05
N VAL A 130 5.99 -10.48 8.46
CA VAL A 130 5.56 -10.95 7.14
C VAL A 130 4.09 -11.38 7.13
N GLN A 131 3.51 -11.72 8.29
CA GLN A 131 2.09 -12.02 8.42
C GLN A 131 1.21 -10.76 8.42
N GLN A 132 1.81 -9.60 8.65
CA GLN A 132 1.17 -8.30 8.59
C GLN A 132 1.26 -7.72 7.17
N GLY A 133 2.23 -8.14 6.37
CA GLY A 133 2.46 -7.60 5.03
C GLY A 133 2.12 -8.53 3.87
N PHE A 134 1.90 -7.96 2.70
CA PHE A 134 1.93 -8.69 1.42
C PHE A 134 2.48 -7.82 0.29
N LEU A 135 2.95 -8.47 -0.77
CA LEU A 135 3.45 -7.79 -1.96
C LEU A 135 2.33 -7.57 -2.98
N CYS A 136 2.14 -6.34 -3.45
CA CYS A 136 1.13 -6.02 -4.47
C CYS A 136 1.64 -4.90 -5.40
N SER A 137 0.98 -4.68 -6.54
CA SER A 137 1.35 -3.54 -7.39
C SER A 137 1.06 -2.23 -6.66
N THR A 138 1.76 -1.13 -6.99
CA THR A 138 1.46 0.15 -6.30
C THR A 138 0.02 0.61 -6.48
N THR A 139 -0.59 0.35 -7.65
CA THR A 139 -1.99 0.71 -7.85
C THR A 139 -2.87 -0.04 -6.85
N GLU A 140 -2.62 -1.34 -6.66
CA GLU A 140 -3.32 -2.14 -5.66
C GLU A 140 -3.04 -1.64 -4.25
N HIS A 141 -1.77 -1.32 -3.92
CA HIS A 141 -1.37 -0.77 -2.61
C HIS A 141 -2.13 0.51 -2.25
N CYS A 142 -2.12 1.53 -3.11
CA CYS A 142 -2.85 2.78 -2.85
C CYS A 142 -4.34 2.52 -2.61
N THR A 143 -4.89 1.56 -3.36
CA THR A 143 -6.32 1.25 -3.29
C THR A 143 -6.68 0.28 -2.18
N PHE A 144 -5.68 -0.39 -1.62
CA PHE A 144 -5.80 -1.18 -0.42
C PHE A 144 -5.79 -0.23 0.78
N ASP A 145 -4.84 0.70 0.83
CA ASP A 145 -4.68 1.71 1.89
C ASP A 145 -5.90 2.63 2.02
N ASP A 146 -6.51 3.02 0.90
CA ASP A 146 -7.73 3.86 0.87
C ASP A 146 -9.02 3.06 1.15
N TYR A 147 -8.89 1.76 1.46
CA TYR A 147 -9.96 0.80 1.75
C TYR A 147 -10.90 0.51 0.57
N SER A 148 -10.49 0.85 -0.65
CA SER A 148 -11.29 0.59 -1.85
C SER A 148 -11.22 -0.86 -2.33
N ILE A 149 -10.19 -1.63 -1.94
CA ILE A 149 -10.13 -3.08 -2.15
C ILE A 149 -9.84 -3.81 -0.84
N ALA A 150 -10.33 -5.05 -0.72
CA ALA A 150 -9.97 -5.98 0.35
C ALA A 150 -10.17 -7.43 -0.08
N ASP A 151 -9.55 -8.37 0.64
CA ASP A 151 -9.72 -9.80 0.43
C ASP A 151 -10.58 -10.45 1.52
N ASN A 152 -11.49 -11.33 1.10
CA ASN A 152 -12.18 -12.28 1.98
C ASN A 152 -12.40 -13.57 1.18
N TYR A 153 -11.31 -14.33 0.96
CA TYR A 153 -11.22 -15.49 0.05
C TYR A 153 -11.26 -15.15 -1.45
N ARG A 154 -11.71 -13.94 -1.79
CA ARG A 154 -11.60 -13.29 -3.10
C ARG A 154 -11.43 -11.79 -2.89
N ILE A 155 -10.79 -11.13 -3.86
CA ILE A 155 -10.59 -9.69 -3.82
C ILE A 155 -11.88 -8.98 -4.25
N TYR A 156 -12.33 -8.04 -3.43
CA TYR A 156 -13.44 -7.15 -3.70
C TYR A 156 -12.93 -5.75 -4.02
N ASP A 157 -13.66 -5.05 -4.87
CA ASP A 157 -13.45 -3.64 -5.22
C ASP A 157 -14.75 -2.93 -4.93
N PHE A 158 -14.72 -2.02 -3.96
CA PHE A 158 -15.89 -1.34 -3.43
C PHE A 158 -16.24 -0.07 -4.22
N VAL A 159 -15.39 0.35 -5.17
CA VAL A 159 -15.53 1.63 -5.89
C VAL A 159 -15.93 1.42 -7.35
N GLY A 160 -15.97 0.17 -7.84
CA GLY A 160 -16.49 -0.14 -9.18
C GLY A 160 -15.61 0.38 -10.31
N ARG A 161 -14.28 0.24 -10.18
CA ARG A 161 -13.33 0.65 -11.22
C ARG A 161 -13.42 -0.20 -12.49
N ASP A 162 -12.79 0.30 -13.56
CA ASP A 162 -12.65 -0.38 -14.85
C ASP A 162 -12.34 -1.88 -14.66
N PRO A 163 -13.20 -2.79 -15.13
CA PRO A 163 -13.02 -4.23 -15.02
C PRO A 163 -11.65 -4.74 -15.51
N ASN A 164 -11.02 -4.02 -16.44
CA ASN A 164 -9.71 -4.38 -16.99
C ASN A 164 -8.53 -3.95 -16.11
N ARG A 165 -8.76 -3.12 -15.09
CA ARG A 165 -7.73 -2.54 -14.21
C ARG A 165 -7.93 -2.87 -12.74
N THR A 166 -9.03 -3.53 -12.40
CA THR A 166 -9.35 -3.92 -11.02
C THR A 166 -8.92 -5.36 -10.74
N PRO A 167 -8.45 -5.67 -9.52
CA PRO A 167 -8.27 -7.04 -9.06
C PRO A 167 -9.59 -7.72 -8.65
N HIS A 168 -10.75 -7.05 -8.80
CA HIS A 168 -12.06 -7.59 -8.43
C HIS A 168 -12.29 -9.02 -8.93
N GLY A 169 -12.73 -9.90 -8.03
CA GLY A 169 -13.03 -11.31 -8.31
C GLY A 169 -11.81 -12.20 -8.48
N LYS A 170 -10.58 -11.67 -8.48
CA LYS A 170 -9.35 -12.47 -8.48
C LYS A 170 -9.12 -13.10 -7.11
N ILE A 171 -8.31 -14.15 -7.10
CA ILE A 171 -7.90 -14.85 -5.89
C ILE A 171 -6.66 -14.17 -5.36
N PHE A 172 -6.65 -13.86 -4.05
CA PHE A 172 -5.45 -13.44 -3.36
C PHE A 172 -4.47 -14.63 -3.29
N TYR A 173 -3.28 -14.47 -3.89
CA TYR A 173 -2.33 -15.56 -4.01
C TYR A 173 -1.53 -15.72 -2.72
N CYS A 174 -1.59 -16.93 -2.14
CA CYS A 174 -0.69 -17.39 -1.09
C CYS A 174 0.09 -18.59 -1.61
N ASP A 175 1.42 -18.61 -1.44
CA ASP A 175 2.23 -19.75 -1.85
C ASP A 175 1.87 -20.98 -1.00
N PRO A 176 1.31 -22.06 -1.59
CA PRO A 176 0.91 -23.23 -0.83
C PRO A 176 2.08 -24.01 -0.22
N ASN A 177 3.33 -23.74 -0.65
CA ASN A 177 4.52 -24.40 -0.12
C ASN A 177 5.11 -23.65 1.08
N GLN A 178 4.64 -22.43 1.34
CA GLN A 178 5.13 -21.61 2.43
C GLN A 178 4.39 -21.97 3.74
N PRO A 179 5.10 -22.13 4.88
CA PRO A 179 4.45 -22.31 6.18
C PRO A 179 3.47 -21.17 6.51
N PRO A 180 2.32 -21.44 7.16
CA PRO A 180 1.33 -20.41 7.49
C PRO A 180 1.85 -19.22 8.30
N MET A 181 2.89 -19.43 9.12
CA MET A 181 3.55 -18.37 9.90
C MET A 181 4.32 -17.35 9.06
N TYR A 182 4.52 -17.62 7.76
CA TYR A 182 5.17 -16.72 6.81
C TYR A 182 4.21 -16.27 5.69
N LEU A 183 2.91 -16.47 5.88
CA LEU A 183 1.86 -16.01 4.99
C LEU A 183 1.06 -14.88 5.66
N PRO A 184 0.45 -13.98 4.88
CA PRO A 184 -0.49 -12.98 5.38
C PRO A 184 -1.53 -13.61 6.31
N LEU A 185 -1.75 -13.00 7.49
CA LEU A 185 -2.64 -13.59 8.48
C LEU A 185 -4.11 -13.47 8.03
N PRO A 186 -4.85 -14.60 7.89
CA PRO A 186 -6.24 -14.55 7.43
C PRO A 186 -7.16 -13.70 8.31
N ASP A 187 -6.94 -13.69 9.62
CA ASP A 187 -7.75 -12.91 10.55
C ASP A 187 -7.54 -11.40 10.38
N LEU A 188 -6.30 -10.95 10.09
CA LEU A 188 -6.02 -9.54 9.77
C LEU A 188 -6.63 -9.14 8.42
N LEU A 189 -6.58 -10.02 7.41
CA LEU A 189 -7.23 -9.78 6.12
C LEU A 189 -8.75 -9.64 6.27
N ARG A 190 -9.37 -10.49 7.09
CA ARG A 190 -10.80 -10.42 7.38
C ARG A 190 -11.18 -9.15 8.13
N ASP A 191 -10.39 -8.75 9.13
CA ASP A 191 -10.58 -7.48 9.82
C ASP A 191 -10.50 -6.30 8.85
N ARG A 192 -9.48 -6.29 7.98
CA ARG A 192 -9.35 -5.28 6.93
C ARG A 192 -10.57 -5.24 6.01
N PHE A 193 -11.08 -6.39 5.59
CA PHE A 193 -12.30 -6.49 4.79
C PHE A 193 -13.50 -5.85 5.51
N HIS A 194 -13.66 -6.11 6.80
CA HIS A 194 -14.71 -5.46 7.60
C HIS A 194 -14.55 -3.95 7.61
N GLN A 195 -13.33 -3.42 7.82
CA GLN A 195 -13.07 -1.98 7.76
C GLN A 195 -13.41 -1.37 6.39
N CYS A 196 -13.11 -2.07 5.30
CA CYS A 196 -13.50 -1.64 3.96
C CYS A 196 -15.02 -1.59 3.77
N VAL A 197 -15.73 -2.63 4.21
CA VAL A 197 -17.21 -2.65 4.21
C VAL A 197 -17.74 -1.47 5.02
N LEU A 198 -17.21 -1.21 6.21
CA LEU A 198 -17.68 -0.15 7.09
C LEU A 198 -17.49 1.23 6.48
N ARG A 199 -16.32 1.51 5.89
CA ARG A 199 -16.07 2.78 5.20
C ARG A 199 -17.13 3.04 4.13
N HIS A 200 -17.53 2.01 3.39
CA HIS A 200 -18.49 2.14 2.29
C HIS A 200 -19.96 2.10 2.76
N VAL A 201 -20.24 1.45 3.90
CA VAL A 201 -21.60 1.37 4.48
C VAL A 201 -21.94 2.59 5.37
N LYS A 202 -20.98 3.16 6.11
CA LYS A 202 -21.22 4.28 7.06
C LYS A 202 -21.65 5.61 6.41
N GLY A 203 -21.59 5.72 5.08
CA GLY A 203 -22.16 6.82 4.31
C GLY A 203 -21.37 8.13 4.37
N THR A 204 -21.59 8.96 3.35
CA THR A 204 -20.99 10.28 3.06
C THR A 204 -21.26 11.37 4.12
N GLY A 205 -21.67 11.01 5.33
CA GLY A 205 -22.13 11.92 6.38
C GLY A 205 -21.11 12.29 7.45
N LYS A 206 -19.88 11.74 7.40
CA LYS A 206 -18.76 12.20 8.22
C LYS A 206 -17.65 12.71 7.32
N SER A 207 -17.16 13.90 7.65
CA SER A 207 -15.94 14.50 7.10
C SER A 207 -14.78 13.50 7.11
N ASP A 208 -13.86 13.69 6.17
CA ASP A 208 -12.49 13.13 6.07
C ASP A 208 -11.64 13.36 7.34
N ASP A 209 -12.18 13.17 8.54
CA ASP A 209 -11.46 13.35 9.79
C ASP A 209 -10.54 12.16 10.03
N GLN A 210 -9.34 12.30 9.46
CA GLN A 210 -7.98 11.85 9.87
C GLN A 210 -7.72 10.41 10.32
N ARG A 211 -8.71 9.57 10.64
CA ARG A 211 -8.51 8.14 10.93
C ARG A 211 -9.33 7.29 9.98
N SER A 212 -8.61 6.45 9.25
CA SER A 212 -9.20 5.50 8.31
C SER A 212 -9.59 4.18 9.00
N PHE A 213 -9.06 3.93 10.20
CA PHE A 213 -9.37 2.79 11.05
C PHE A 213 -10.35 3.18 12.16
N ASP A 214 -11.42 2.41 12.33
CA ASP A 214 -12.41 2.59 13.41
C ASP A 214 -12.22 1.51 14.49
N PRO A 215 -11.51 1.81 15.60
CA PRO A 215 -11.23 0.85 16.67
C PRO A 215 -12.41 0.57 17.60
N ASP A 216 -13.40 1.48 17.64
CA ASP A 216 -14.58 1.36 18.49
C ASP A 216 -15.58 0.34 17.95
N LEU A 217 -15.33 -0.19 16.75
CA LEU A 217 -16.08 -1.31 16.23
C LEU A 217 -15.51 -2.63 16.75
N ASP A 218 -15.83 -2.93 18.01
CA ASP A 218 -15.82 -4.29 18.54
C ASP A 218 -16.84 -5.13 17.74
N LEU A 219 -16.41 -5.64 16.58
CA LEU A 219 -17.02 -6.79 15.92
C LEU A 219 -16.46 -8.06 16.56
N GLY A 220 -16.55 -8.18 17.89
CA GLY A 220 -16.34 -9.45 18.58
C GLY A 220 -17.27 -10.53 17.99
N ALA A 221 -17.47 -11.64 18.69
CA ALA A 221 -18.39 -12.69 18.21
C ALA A 221 -19.82 -12.21 17.84
N GLY A 222 -20.19 -10.96 18.15
CA GLY A 222 -21.36 -10.26 17.61
C GLY A 222 -21.01 -8.95 16.89
N GLY A 223 -20.52 -9.03 15.65
CA GLY A 223 -20.60 -7.89 14.74
C GLY A 223 -22.04 -7.36 14.67
N PHE A 224 -22.24 -6.03 14.55
CA PHE A 224 -23.55 -5.34 14.61
C PHE A 224 -24.59 -6.11 15.45
N ASN A 225 -24.69 -5.84 16.75
CA ASN A 225 -25.65 -6.56 17.60
C ASN A 225 -27.12 -6.27 17.21
N LEU A 226 -27.62 -7.04 16.22
CA LEU A 226 -29.00 -7.14 15.76
C LEU A 226 -29.93 -7.74 16.82
N GLU A 227 -29.38 -8.28 17.91
CA GLU A 227 -30.13 -8.80 19.06
C GLU A 227 -30.57 -7.68 20.02
N SER A 228 -30.00 -6.46 19.91
CA SER A 228 -30.63 -5.29 20.50
C SER A 228 -31.92 -5.04 19.72
N GLY A 229 -33.02 -5.66 20.18
CA GLY A 229 -34.32 -5.78 19.52
C GLY A 229 -35.09 -4.48 19.28
N GLY A 230 -34.39 -3.36 19.03
CA GLY A 230 -34.96 -2.15 18.48
C GLY A 230 -35.32 -2.29 17.01
N TRP A 231 -35.43 -1.13 16.35
CA TRP A 231 -35.91 -0.94 14.97
C TRP A 231 -35.45 -1.99 13.94
N TRP A 232 -34.20 -2.47 14.03
CA TRP A 232 -33.59 -3.43 13.10
C TRP A 232 -34.16 -4.85 13.15
N SER A 233 -34.78 -5.25 14.26
CA SER A 233 -35.40 -6.58 14.39
C SER A 233 -36.75 -6.68 13.67
N GLY A 234 -37.40 -5.53 13.42
CA GLY A 234 -38.65 -5.43 12.68
C GLY A 234 -38.48 -5.67 11.18
N ALA A 235 -39.55 -6.12 10.53
CA ALA A 235 -39.57 -6.32 9.08
C ALA A 235 -39.21 -5.03 8.32
N GLU A 236 -39.56 -3.87 8.86
CA GLU A 236 -39.25 -2.56 8.29
C GLU A 236 -37.76 -2.20 8.39
N GLY A 237 -37.14 -2.41 9.55
CA GLY A 237 -35.70 -2.18 9.72
C GLY A 237 -34.84 -3.08 8.84
N LYS A 238 -35.25 -4.34 8.65
CA LYS A 238 -34.59 -5.27 7.72
C LYS A 238 -34.72 -4.83 6.26
N LYS A 239 -35.93 -4.43 5.84
CA LYS A 239 -36.17 -3.89 4.49
C LYS A 239 -35.41 -2.58 4.23
N GLN A 240 -35.31 -1.70 5.23
CA GLN A 240 -34.59 -0.44 5.10
C GLN A 240 -33.08 -0.65 5.01
N LEU A 241 -32.53 -1.61 5.77
CA LEU A 241 -31.12 -2.01 5.67
C LEU A 241 -30.83 -2.62 4.29
N GLU A 242 -31.70 -3.52 3.83
CA GLU A 242 -31.61 -4.14 2.50
C GLU A 242 -31.74 -3.10 1.38
N ALA A 243 -32.66 -2.14 1.49
CA ALA A 243 -32.86 -1.07 0.52
C ALA A 243 -31.70 -0.07 0.47
N GLU A 244 -31.12 0.32 1.62
CA GLU A 244 -29.93 1.17 1.66
C GLU A 244 -28.69 0.44 1.13
N LEU A 245 -28.52 -0.85 1.44
CA LEU A 245 -27.45 -1.66 0.88
C LEU A 245 -27.62 -1.84 -0.64
N ALA A 246 -28.82 -2.18 -1.11
CA ALA A 246 -29.12 -2.41 -2.52
C ALA A 246 -29.05 -1.12 -3.36
N GLY A 247 -29.60 0.00 -2.88
CA GLY A 247 -29.55 1.28 -3.57
C GLY A 247 -28.12 1.75 -3.82
N ARG A 248 -27.21 1.43 -2.90
CA ARG A 248 -25.79 1.80 -3.01
C ARG A 248 -24.96 0.79 -3.79
N LEU A 249 -25.26 -0.51 -3.70
CA LEU A 249 -24.57 -1.54 -4.48
C LEU A 249 -24.84 -1.43 -5.99
N TYR A 250 -26.04 -0.98 -6.36
CA TYR A 250 -26.50 -0.97 -7.75
C TYR A 250 -26.68 0.44 -8.34
N HIS A 251 -26.21 1.48 -7.64
CA HIS A 251 -26.36 2.90 -8.01
C HIS A 251 -27.80 3.26 -8.43
N ILE A 252 -28.82 2.73 -7.73
CA ILE A 252 -30.22 3.03 -8.03
C ILE A 252 -30.52 4.44 -7.50
N PRO A 253 -30.92 5.39 -8.35
CA PRO A 253 -31.25 6.75 -7.90
C PRO A 253 -32.34 6.73 -6.84
N LYS A 254 -32.17 7.53 -5.77
CA LYS A 254 -33.10 7.62 -4.63
C LYS A 254 -34.55 8.00 -5.00
N GLU A 255 -34.82 8.37 -6.25
CA GLU A 255 -36.15 8.74 -6.74
C GLU A 255 -37.04 7.55 -7.14
N LEU A 256 -36.55 6.31 -7.07
CA LEU A 256 -37.34 5.11 -7.41
C LEU A 256 -37.64 4.18 -6.22
N SER A 257 -37.26 4.55 -4.99
CA SER A 257 -37.43 3.71 -3.79
C SER A 257 -38.71 4.00 -2.98
N ILE A 258 -39.69 4.70 -3.55
CA ILE A 258 -40.98 4.91 -2.87
C ILE A 258 -42.10 4.46 -3.81
N GLY A 259 -42.53 3.21 -3.62
CA GLY A 259 -43.69 2.57 -4.21
C GLY A 259 -44.03 1.34 -3.40
#